data_AF-A0A3A4VSH9-F1
#
_entry.id   AF-A0A3A4VSH9-F1
#
_cell.length_a   1.000
_cell.length_b   1.000
_cell.length_c   1.000
_cell.angle_alpha   90.00
_cell.angle_beta   90.00
_cell.angle_gamma   90.00
#
_symmetry.space_group_name_H-M   'P 1'
#
loop_
_entity.id
_entity.type
_entity.pdbx_description
1 polymer ?
#
loop_
_entity_poly.entity_id
_entity_poly.type
_entity_poly.pdbx_seq_one_letter_code
_entity_poly.pdbx_strand_id
1 'polypeptide(L)'
;MAVDKRTDQLMAHLESMIQILEDMDQDMQSRIDDENGCENPNKQRIIFYESQKKRLVNLHEILEDDVLTVLIGIRNLSGPIEYFEK
;
A
#
# COMPACT_ATOMS: atom_id res chain seq x y z
N MET A 1 25.71 -3.49 10.41
CA MET A 1 24.91 -4.72 10.17
C MET A 1 23.48 -4.66 10.72
N ALA A 2 23.20 -4.02 11.87
CA ALA A 2 21.85 -4.04 12.47
C ALA A 2 20.88 -2.97 11.90
N VAL A 3 21.42 -1.96 11.22
CA VAL A 3 20.67 -0.81 10.74
C VAL A 3 20.08 -1.09 9.34
N ASP A 4 20.90 -1.60 8.42
CA ASP A 4 20.46 -2.05 7.08
C ASP A 4 19.35 -3.13 7.18
N LYS A 5 19.46 -4.06 8.13
CA LYS A 5 18.42 -5.05 8.43
C LYS A 5 17.09 -4.45 8.88
N ARG A 6 17.11 -3.34 9.64
CA ARG A 6 15.89 -2.68 10.12
C ARG A 6 15.21 -1.90 9.00
N THR A 7 15.98 -1.26 8.12
CA THR A 7 15.43 -0.60 6.94
C THR A 7 14.90 -1.60 5.91
N ASP A 8 15.57 -2.73 5.71
CA ASP A 8 15.07 -3.81 4.84
C ASP A 8 13.76 -4.40 5.39
N GLN A 9 13.63 -4.56 6.71
CA GLN A 9 12.36 -4.98 7.34
C GLN A 9 11.23 -3.97 7.12
N LEU A 10 11.52 -2.67 7.22
CA LEU A 10 10.52 -1.63 6.94
C LEU A 10 10.07 -1.64 5.47
N MET A 11 11.00 -1.86 4.53
CA MET A 11 10.69 -2.01 3.11
C MET A 11 9.81 -3.24 2.85
N ALA A 12 10.14 -4.39 3.44
CA ALA A 12 9.35 -5.60 3.30
C ALA A 12 7.92 -5.44 3.88
N HIS A 13 7.77 -4.71 4.98
CA HIS A 13 6.45 -4.38 5.52
C HIS A 13 5.66 -3.44 4.60
N LEU A 14 6.32 -2.45 4.00
CA LEU A 14 5.69 -1.55 3.04
C LEU A 14 5.19 -2.30 1.79
N GLU A 15 6.02 -3.18 1.23
CA GLU A 15 5.63 -4.05 0.10
C GLU A 15 4.43 -4.94 0.47
N SER A 16 4.43 -5.52 1.68
CA SER A 16 3.28 -6.31 2.16
C SER A 16 2.03 -5.46 2.34
N MET A 17 2.14 -4.20 2.76
CA MET A 17 0.99 -3.31 2.88
C MET A 17 0.43 -2.96 1.50
N ILE A 18 1.29 -2.68 0.53
CA ILE A 18 0.90 -2.43 -0.86
C ILE A 18 0.11 -3.61 -1.43
N GLN A 19 0.61 -4.84 -1.27
CA GLN A 19 -0.10 -6.04 -1.73
C GLN A 19 -1.50 -6.18 -1.12
N ILE A 20 -1.65 -5.89 0.17
CA ILE A 20 -2.96 -5.92 0.83
C ILE A 20 -3.92 -4.89 0.21
N LEU A 21 -3.44 -3.71 -0.16
CA LEU A 21 -4.27 -2.69 -0.81
C LEU A 21 -4.70 -3.12 -2.22
N GLU A 22 -3.82 -3.76 -2.98
CA GLU A 22 -4.15 -4.33 -4.29
C GLU A 22 -5.21 -5.43 -4.18
N ASP A 23 -5.04 -6.35 -3.24
CA ASP A 23 -6.01 -7.43 -2.98
C ASP A 23 -7.38 -6.85 -2.59
N MET A 24 -7.40 -5.81 -1.76
CA MET A 24 -8.62 -5.11 -1.39
C MET A 24 -9.27 -4.39 -2.60
N ASP A 25 -8.49 -3.82 -3.52
CA ASP A 25 -9.04 -3.18 -4.73
C ASP A 25 -9.70 -4.19 -5.67
N GLN A 26 -9.08 -5.38 -5.81
CA GLN A 26 -9.63 -6.50 -6.56
C GLN A 26 -10.92 -7.04 -5.94
N ASP A 27 -10.93 -7.24 -4.61
CA ASP A 27 -12.13 -7.64 -3.87
C ASP A 27 -13.28 -6.65 -4.07
N MET A 28 -13.00 -5.35 -4.01
CA MET A 28 -14.00 -4.31 -4.24
C MET A 28 -14.50 -4.32 -5.69
N GLN A 29 -13.62 -4.55 -6.66
CA GLN A 29 -14.02 -4.68 -8.07
C GLN A 29 -14.93 -5.88 -8.27
N SER A 30 -14.55 -7.05 -7.74
CA SER A 30 -15.36 -8.26 -7.83
C SER A 30 -16.75 -8.04 -7.25
N ARG A 31 -16.87 -7.35 -6.11
CA ARG A 31 -18.17 -7.03 -5.49
C ARG A 31 -19.01 -6.07 -6.32
N ILE A 32 -18.38 -5.14 -7.06
CA ILE A 32 -19.08 -4.26 -7.99
C ILE A 32 -19.61 -5.08 -9.17
N ASP A 33 -18.78 -5.95 -9.72
CA ASP A 33 -19.12 -6.80 -10.86
C ASP A 33 -20.26 -7.78 -10.50
N ASP A 34 -20.18 -8.40 -9.32
CA ASP A 34 -21.22 -9.26 -8.76
C ASP A 34 -22.56 -8.52 -8.59
N GLU A 35 -22.52 -7.30 -8.04
CA GLU A 35 -23.72 -6.49 -7.82
C GLU A 35 -24.35 -6.03 -9.15
N ASN A 36 -23.53 -5.69 -10.14
CA ASN A 36 -23.98 -5.34 -11.49
C ASN A 36 -24.58 -6.55 -12.23
N GLY A 37 -24.17 -7.77 -11.89
CA GLY A 37 -24.73 -9.02 -12.41
C GLY A 37 -26.09 -9.43 -11.84
N CYS A 38 -26.55 -8.78 -10.76
CA CYS A 38 -27.84 -9.04 -10.15
C CYS A 38 -29.01 -8.53 -11.02
N GLU A 39 -30.19 -9.18 -10.93
CA GLU A 39 -31.42 -8.76 -11.62
C GLU A 39 -31.88 -7.35 -11.19
N ASN A 40 -31.58 -6.96 -9.95
CA ASN A 40 -31.84 -5.62 -9.41
C ASN A 40 -30.59 -5.07 -8.70
N PRO A 41 -29.63 -4.47 -9.42
CA PRO A 41 -28.39 -3.96 -8.84
C PRO A 41 -28.63 -2.84 -7.82
N ASN A 42 -28.02 -2.96 -6.64
CA ASN A 42 -28.04 -1.90 -5.64
C ASN A 42 -26.99 -0.83 -5.93
N LYS A 43 -27.45 0.27 -6.56
CA LYS A 43 -26.61 1.43 -6.88
C LYS A 43 -25.86 2.02 -5.68
N GLN A 44 -26.45 2.00 -4.49
CA GLN A 44 -25.79 2.55 -3.29
C GLN A 44 -24.59 1.70 -2.86
N ARG A 45 -24.69 0.37 -3.01
CA ARG A 45 -23.57 -0.55 -2.74
C ARG A 45 -22.43 -0.35 -3.73
N ILE A 46 -22.75 -0.21 -5.02
CA ILE A 46 -21.76 0.06 -6.07
C ILE A 46 -21.02 1.37 -5.78
N ILE A 47 -21.74 2.47 -5.53
CA ILE A 47 -21.15 3.77 -5.20
C ILE A 47 -20.26 3.68 -3.95
N PHE A 48 -20.69 2.90 -2.95
CA PHE A 48 -19.88 2.69 -1.75
C PHE A 48 -18.56 1.99 -2.07
N TYR A 49 -18.58 0.91 -2.87
CA TYR A 49 -17.37 0.17 -3.26
C TYR A 49 -16.45 1.03 -4.15
N GLU A 50 -17.00 1.78 -5.11
CA GLU A 50 -16.23 2.74 -5.92
C GLU A 50 -15.56 3.80 -5.05
N SER A 51 -16.28 4.31 -4.03
CA SER A 51 -15.69 5.25 -3.08
C SER A 51 -14.57 4.62 -2.24
N GLN A 52 -14.66 3.34 -1.89
CA GLN A 52 -13.58 2.66 -1.17
C GLN A 52 -12.37 2.43 -2.08
N LYS A 53 -12.57 1.98 -3.33
CA LYS A 53 -11.50 1.85 -4.33
C LYS A 53 -10.72 3.14 -4.49
N LYS A 54 -11.41 4.28 -4.63
CA LYS A 54 -10.75 5.59 -4.71
C LYS A 54 -9.88 5.92 -3.49
N ARG A 55 -10.32 5.52 -2.29
CA ARG A 55 -9.52 5.70 -1.06
C ARG A 55 -8.32 4.77 -1.00
N LEU A 56 -8.46 3.53 -1.50
CA LEU A 56 -7.35 2.57 -1.61
C LEU A 56 -6.27 3.07 -2.56
N VAL A 57 -6.64 3.58 -3.74
CA VAL A 57 -5.71 4.17 -4.70
C VAL A 57 -4.93 5.33 -4.07
N ASN A 58 -5.62 6.27 -3.41
CA ASN A 58 -4.94 7.37 -2.72
C ASN A 58 -3.98 6.89 -1.62
N LEU A 59 -4.34 5.82 -0.90
CA LEU A 59 -3.48 5.25 0.14
C LEU A 59 -2.26 4.55 -0.46
N HIS A 60 -2.45 3.87 -1.59
CA HIS A 60 -1.36 3.24 -2.35
C HIS A 60 -0.34 4.28 -2.81
N GLU A 61 -0.81 5.39 -3.39
CA GLU A 61 0.04 6.51 -3.81
C GLU A 61 0.85 7.08 -2.63
N ILE A 62 0.24 7.27 -1.46
CA ILE A 62 0.96 7.74 -0.26
C ILE A 62 2.05 6.74 0.17
N LEU A 63 1.76 5.44 0.12
CA LEU A 63 2.72 4.42 0.52
C LEU A 63 3.89 4.32 -0.48
N GLU A 64 3.62 4.40 -1.78
CA GLU A 64 4.64 4.32 -2.82
C GLU A 64 5.45 5.60 -2.96
N ASP A 65 4.83 6.77 -3.04
CA ASP A 65 5.54 8.00 -3.37
C ASP A 65 6.16 8.64 -2.13
N ASP A 66 5.41 8.76 -1.04
CA ASP A 66 5.86 9.47 0.14
C ASP A 66 6.66 8.56 1.08
N VAL A 67 6.11 7.41 1.45
CA VAL A 67 6.71 6.55 2.48
C VAL A 67 7.95 5.83 1.94
N LEU A 68 7.91 5.30 0.73
CA LEU A 68 9.08 4.66 0.11
C LEU A 68 10.26 5.63 -0.01
N THR A 69 10.00 6.87 -0.44
CA THR A 69 11.03 7.91 -0.56
C THR A 69 11.67 8.21 0.79
N VAL A 70 10.88 8.30 1.86
CA VAL A 70 11.39 8.49 3.22
C VAL A 70 12.23 7.28 3.67
N LEU A 71 11.78 6.05 3.41
CA LEU A 71 12.54 4.84 3.77
C LEU A 71 13.89 4.76 3.04
N ILE A 72 13.92 5.13 1.76
CA ILE A 72 15.18 5.25 0.98
C ILE A 72 16.09 6.32 1.63
N GLY A 73 15.52 7.45 2.04
CA GLY A 73 16.25 8.50 2.76
C GLY A 73 16.85 8.01 4.08
N ILE A 74 16.06 7.29 4.89
CA ILE A 74 16.52 6.68 6.15
C ILE A 74 17.67 5.70 5.85
N ARG A 75 17.52 4.82 4.86
CA ARG A 75 18.58 3.89 4.45
C ARG A 75 19.88 4.62 4.14
N ASN A 76 19.80 5.69 3.33
CA ASN A 76 20.95 6.49 2.91
C ASN A 76 21.62 7.25 4.06
N LEU A 77 20.87 7.72 5.07
CA LEU A 77 21.44 8.33 6.27
C LEU A 77 22.12 7.29 7.17
N SER A 78 21.54 6.10 7.21
CA SER A 78 21.90 5.05 8.14
C SER A 78 23.14 4.25 7.70
N GLY A 79 23.40 4.20 6.39
CA GLY A 79 24.61 3.58 5.82
C GLY A 79 25.92 4.23 6.29
N PRO A 80 26.11 5.55 6.18
CA PRO A 80 27.30 6.24 6.66
C PRO A 80 27.55 6.11 8.17
N ILE A 81 26.51 6.10 9.02
CA ILE A 81 26.66 5.91 10.47
C ILE A 81 27.35 4.58 10.78
N GLU A 82 27.04 3.52 10.02
CA GLU A 82 27.69 2.22 10.17
C GLU A 82 29.20 2.24 9.86
N TYR A 83 29.68 3.14 8.98
CA TYR A 83 31.11 3.25 8.68
C TYR A 83 31.90 3.94 9.80
N PHE A 84 31.23 4.69 10.68
CA PHE A 84 31.86 5.39 11.82
C PHE A 84 31.73 4.63 13.15
N GLU A 85 30.94 3.55 13.22
CA GLU A 85 30.86 2.66 14.40
C GLU A 85 31.93 1.54 14.41
N LYS A 86 32.93 1.61 13.52
CA LYS A 86 34.08 0.69 13.48
C LYS A 86 35.32 1.24 14.16
#